data_AF-A0A962RPH4-F1
#
_entry.id   AF-A0A962RPH4-F1
#
_cell.length_a   1.000
_cell.length_b   1.000
_cell.length_c   1.000
_cell.angle_alpha   90.00
_cell.angle_beta   90.00
_cell.angle_gamma   90.00
#
_symmetry.space_group_name_H-M   'P 1'
#
loop_
_entity.id
_entity.type
_entity.pdbx_description
1 polymer ?
#
loop_
_entity_poly.entity_id
_entity_poly.type
_entity_poly.pdbx_seq_one_letter_code
_entity_poly.pdbx_strand_id
1 'polypeptide(L)'
;FLVDMRGEVRTRLREHPDLRPLDQDLLRLLSAWFDVGFLELRRITWDTSAALLEKLIAYEAVHEIQSWQDLKNRLADDRRCFAFFHPNMPDEPLIFVEVALVNGIAENVQTLLDESAPRGDPATADTAIFYSISNCQPGLAGVSFGNFLIKRVASELSQSLPRLKTFATLSPIPGFSRWLKSRLAEHAASGEEHELFDESEAQWLADLDPQGSADSALQRLIADAPLWAHGAEEASGVEERLGSILMRLCSQYLTSTTEGTRKRALDPVAHFHLSNGARVERINWYGDRSRRGLEQSTGMMVNYLYKLSDIEKNHEAYKDSGRIIYSSAVRKLLRT
;
A
#
# COMPACT_ATOMS: atom_id res chain seq x y z
N PHE A 1 -24.46 12.10 8.00
CA PHE A 1 -24.39 13.46 8.56
C PHE A 1 -23.10 13.74 9.33
N LEU A 2 -22.87 13.21 10.55
CA LEU A 2 -21.67 13.57 11.33
C LEU A 2 -20.35 13.13 10.68
N VAL A 3 -20.38 11.99 9.98
CA VAL A 3 -19.27 11.54 9.12
C VAL A 3 -18.99 12.56 8.03
N ASP A 4 -20.01 12.97 7.27
CA ASP A 4 -19.90 13.95 6.18
C ASP A 4 -19.39 15.30 6.68
N MET A 5 -19.96 15.79 7.80
CA MET A 5 -19.54 17.02 8.47
C MET A 5 -18.05 16.98 8.80
N ARG A 6 -17.56 15.88 9.38
CA ARG A 6 -16.13 15.74 9.66
C ARG A 6 -15.31 15.72 8.36
N GLY A 7 -15.80 15.05 7.33
CA GLY A 7 -15.18 15.06 6.00
C GLY A 7 -14.98 16.49 5.48
N GLU A 8 -16.02 17.31 5.54
CA GLU A 8 -15.96 18.73 5.15
C GLU A 8 -15.06 19.59 6.04
N VAL A 9 -15.09 19.39 7.36
CA VAL A 9 -14.19 20.09 8.29
C VAL A 9 -12.74 19.83 7.86
N ARG A 10 -12.42 18.58 7.53
CA ARG A 10 -11.07 18.15 7.17
C ARG A 10 -10.56 18.77 5.88
N THR A 11 -11.42 18.99 4.88
CA THR A 11 -11.01 19.65 3.63
C THR A 11 -10.64 21.12 3.86
N ARG A 12 -11.26 21.76 4.85
CA ARG A 12 -11.05 23.18 5.20
C ARG A 12 -9.92 23.41 6.23
N LEU A 13 -9.34 22.38 6.83
CA LEU A 13 -8.31 22.52 7.90
C LEU A 13 -7.02 23.25 7.48
N ARG A 14 -6.68 23.27 6.18
CA ARG A 14 -5.52 24.01 5.69
C ARG A 14 -5.75 25.52 5.71
N GLU A 15 -6.95 25.94 5.35
CA GLU A 15 -7.37 27.34 5.25
C GLU A 15 -7.88 27.87 6.61
N HIS A 16 -8.48 26.98 7.41
CA HIS A 16 -9.06 27.27 8.73
C HIS A 16 -8.49 26.33 9.81
N PRO A 17 -7.25 26.57 10.28
CA PRO A 17 -6.62 25.74 11.31
C PRO A 17 -7.33 25.75 12.67
N ASP A 18 -8.16 26.75 12.91
CA ASP A 18 -9.03 26.94 14.08
C ASP A 18 -10.13 25.86 14.19
N LEU A 19 -10.44 25.14 13.10
CA LEU A 19 -11.36 24.00 13.13
C LEU A 19 -10.74 22.71 13.69
N ARG A 20 -9.44 22.68 14.01
CA ARG A 20 -8.75 21.48 14.53
C ARG A 20 -9.39 20.90 15.81
N PRO A 21 -9.79 21.70 16.81
CA PRO A 21 -10.46 21.15 17.99
C PRO A 21 -11.76 20.42 17.64
N LEU A 22 -12.55 20.96 16.70
CA LEU A 22 -13.77 20.32 16.22
C LEU A 22 -13.49 18.98 15.50
N ASP A 23 -12.48 18.92 14.63
CA ASP A 23 -12.07 17.63 14.01
C ASP A 23 -11.65 16.60 15.06
N GLN A 24 -10.95 17.03 16.11
CA GLN A 24 -10.51 16.15 17.20
C GLN A 24 -11.69 15.62 18.02
N ASP A 25 -12.66 16.46 18.36
CA ASP A 25 -13.86 16.05 19.10
C ASP A 25 -14.73 15.10 18.26
N LEU A 26 -14.94 15.41 16.98
CA LEU A 26 -15.66 14.53 16.06
C LEU A 26 -14.92 13.20 15.88
N LEU A 27 -13.58 13.21 15.74
CA LEU A 27 -12.78 11.98 15.68
C LEU A 27 -12.98 11.13 16.93
N ARG A 28 -13.00 11.74 18.11
CA ARG A 28 -13.16 11.02 19.38
C ARG A 28 -14.53 10.35 19.49
N LEU A 29 -15.59 11.08 19.13
CA LEU A 29 -16.96 10.55 19.09
C LEU A 29 -17.11 9.42 18.07
N LEU A 30 -16.66 9.64 16.83
CA LEU A 30 -16.74 8.65 15.76
C LEU A 30 -15.90 7.41 16.08
N SER A 31 -14.74 7.57 16.73
CA SER A 31 -13.92 6.42 17.16
C SER A 31 -14.60 5.57 18.22
N ALA A 32 -15.42 6.16 19.09
CA ALA A 32 -16.20 5.42 20.08
C ALA A 32 -17.42 4.72 19.46
N TRP A 33 -18.01 5.29 18.41
CA TRP A 33 -19.21 4.73 17.77
C TRP A 33 -18.91 3.66 16.72
N PHE A 34 -17.82 3.80 15.96
CA PHE A 34 -17.44 2.87 14.89
C PHE A 34 -16.44 1.81 15.38
N ASP A 35 -16.81 1.11 16.45
CA ASP A 35 -15.99 0.02 16.99
C ASP A 35 -15.98 -1.19 16.03
N VAL A 36 -14.83 -1.84 15.89
CA VAL A 36 -14.64 -3.02 15.03
C VAL A 36 -15.51 -4.21 15.40
N GLY A 37 -15.91 -4.32 16.67
CA GLY A 37 -16.78 -5.36 17.18
C GLY A 37 -18.15 -5.36 16.50
N PHE A 38 -18.58 -4.20 16.00
CA PHE A 38 -19.87 -4.06 15.32
C PHE A 38 -19.78 -4.13 13.80
N LEU A 39 -18.57 -4.15 13.22
CA LEU A 39 -18.44 -4.19 11.76
C LEU A 39 -18.84 -5.55 11.20
N GLU A 40 -19.80 -5.52 10.29
CA GLU A 40 -20.27 -6.68 9.52
C GLU A 40 -19.45 -6.81 8.25
N LEU A 41 -18.82 -7.96 8.06
CA LEU A 41 -18.16 -8.32 6.81
C LEU A 41 -19.20 -8.89 5.84
N ARG A 42 -19.34 -8.29 4.66
CA ARG A 42 -20.21 -8.81 3.59
C ARG A 42 -19.40 -9.05 2.31
N ARG A 43 -19.68 -10.15 1.64
CA ARG A 43 -19.15 -10.43 0.30
C ARG A 43 -19.94 -9.62 -0.74
N ILE A 44 -19.22 -8.93 -1.61
CA ILE A 44 -19.80 -8.21 -2.75
C ILE A 44 -19.67 -9.08 -4.00
N THR A 45 -20.74 -9.15 -4.77
CA THR A 45 -20.83 -9.93 -6.02
C THR A 45 -21.59 -9.13 -7.08
N TRP A 46 -21.66 -9.64 -8.30
CA TRP A 46 -22.43 -8.99 -9.36
C TRP A 46 -23.95 -8.95 -9.06
N ASP A 47 -24.45 -9.81 -8.16
CA ASP A 47 -25.84 -9.82 -7.72
C ASP A 47 -26.14 -8.78 -6.63
N THR A 48 -25.11 -8.06 -6.14
CA THR A 48 -25.28 -6.96 -5.19
C THR A 48 -26.03 -5.78 -5.84
N SER A 49 -26.80 -5.03 -5.05
CA SER A 49 -27.63 -3.93 -5.56
C SER A 49 -26.80 -2.90 -6.34
N ALA A 50 -27.33 -2.44 -7.47
CA ALA A 50 -26.65 -1.46 -8.33
C ALA A 50 -26.28 -0.18 -7.57
N ALA A 51 -27.14 0.28 -6.65
CA ALA A 51 -26.87 1.45 -5.82
C ALA A 51 -25.62 1.27 -4.91
N LEU A 52 -25.36 0.06 -4.43
CA LEU A 52 -24.14 -0.23 -3.67
C LEU A 52 -22.91 -0.38 -4.58
N LEU A 53 -23.09 -0.97 -5.77
CA LEU A 53 -22.02 -1.07 -6.77
C LEU A 53 -21.57 0.31 -7.26
N GLU A 54 -22.49 1.25 -7.48
CA GLU A 54 -22.17 2.64 -7.84
C GLU A 54 -21.31 3.33 -6.78
N LYS A 55 -21.61 3.08 -5.49
CA LYS A 55 -20.79 3.60 -4.38
C LYS A 55 -19.37 3.04 -4.43
N LEU A 56 -19.20 1.75 -4.75
CA LEU A 56 -17.86 1.15 -4.86
C LEU A 56 -17.05 1.77 -6.00
N ILE A 57 -17.68 2.05 -7.15
CA ILE A 57 -17.04 2.79 -8.25
C ILE A 57 -16.59 4.18 -7.77
N ALA A 58 -17.47 4.91 -7.07
CA ALA A 58 -17.18 6.25 -6.59
C ALA A 58 -16.10 6.32 -5.50
N TYR A 59 -15.91 5.25 -4.73
CA TYR A 59 -15.01 5.21 -3.58
C TYR A 59 -13.66 4.55 -3.83
N GLU A 60 -13.41 4.01 -5.01
CA GLU A 60 -12.14 3.36 -5.32
C GLU A 60 -10.98 4.36 -5.37
N ALA A 61 -10.09 4.25 -4.37
CA ALA A 61 -9.05 5.24 -4.10
C ALA A 61 -7.64 4.78 -4.49
N VAL A 62 -7.44 3.50 -4.82
CA VAL A 62 -6.14 2.90 -5.16
C VAL A 62 -6.01 2.77 -6.69
N HIS A 63 -6.96 2.09 -7.33
CA HIS A 63 -6.99 1.83 -8.77
C HIS A 63 -8.37 2.16 -9.33
N GLU A 64 -8.54 3.39 -9.81
CA GLU A 64 -9.80 3.93 -10.33
C GLU A 64 -10.56 2.91 -11.22
N ILE A 65 -11.83 2.69 -10.91
CA ILE A 65 -12.71 1.83 -11.72
C ILE A 65 -13.24 2.66 -12.88
N GLN A 66 -12.84 2.30 -14.10
CA GLN A 66 -13.10 3.15 -15.27
C GLN A 66 -14.48 2.92 -15.89
N SER A 67 -15.11 1.77 -15.61
CA SER A 67 -16.40 1.42 -16.20
C SER A 67 -17.14 0.33 -15.40
N TRP A 68 -18.41 0.12 -15.73
CA TRP A 68 -19.18 -1.03 -15.25
C TRP A 68 -18.59 -2.38 -15.69
N GLN A 69 -17.92 -2.41 -16.85
CA GLN A 69 -17.27 -3.62 -17.34
C GLN A 69 -16.01 -3.95 -16.53
N ASP A 70 -15.23 -2.93 -16.15
CA ASP A 70 -14.10 -3.04 -15.23
C ASP A 70 -14.59 -3.57 -13.86
N LEU A 71 -15.64 -2.97 -13.28
CA LEU A 71 -16.23 -3.47 -12.04
C LEU A 71 -16.66 -4.94 -12.15
N LYS A 72 -17.30 -5.32 -13.26
CA LYS A 72 -17.71 -6.71 -13.49
C LYS A 72 -16.52 -7.66 -13.54
N ASN A 73 -15.40 -7.24 -14.10
CA ASN A 73 -14.16 -8.02 -14.12
C ASN A 73 -13.55 -8.14 -12.73
N ARG A 74 -13.58 -7.08 -11.90
CA ARG A 74 -13.15 -7.11 -10.49
C ARG A 74 -14.05 -7.94 -9.58
N LEU A 75 -15.25 -8.28 -10.04
CA LEU A 75 -16.20 -9.17 -9.36
C LEU A 75 -16.30 -10.56 -10.00
N ALA A 76 -15.40 -10.89 -10.94
CA ALA A 76 -15.36 -12.19 -11.60
C ALA A 76 -15.01 -13.35 -10.64
N ASP A 77 -15.10 -14.59 -11.15
CA ASP A 77 -14.97 -15.80 -10.34
C ASP A 77 -13.61 -15.93 -9.66
N ASP A 78 -12.53 -15.51 -10.32
CA ASP A 78 -11.14 -15.46 -9.82
C ASP A 78 -10.82 -14.19 -9.02
N ARG A 79 -11.86 -13.40 -8.71
CA ARG A 79 -11.78 -12.24 -7.84
C ARG A 79 -12.72 -12.42 -6.64
N ARG A 80 -12.40 -11.74 -5.55
CA ARG A 80 -13.27 -11.62 -4.39
C ARG A 80 -13.29 -10.17 -3.96
N CYS A 81 -14.47 -9.64 -3.71
CA CYS A 81 -14.65 -8.33 -3.14
C CYS A 81 -15.42 -8.45 -1.83
N PHE A 82 -14.96 -7.75 -0.81
CA PHE A 82 -15.59 -7.68 0.49
C PHE A 82 -15.76 -6.24 0.91
N ALA A 83 -16.80 -5.94 1.68
CA ALA A 83 -16.98 -4.65 2.32
C ALA A 83 -17.39 -4.80 3.79
N PHE A 84 -16.93 -3.86 4.60
CA PHE A 84 -17.29 -3.72 6.00
C PHE A 84 -18.40 -2.68 6.14
N PHE A 85 -19.48 -3.07 6.81
CA PHE A 85 -20.62 -2.22 7.10
C PHE A 85 -20.75 -2.02 8.60
N HIS A 86 -21.36 -0.91 9.00
CA HIS A 86 -21.75 -0.69 10.38
C HIS A 86 -23.28 -0.77 10.51
N PRO A 87 -23.86 -1.33 11.59
CA PRO A 87 -25.31 -1.48 11.73
C PRO A 87 -26.08 -0.16 11.61
N ASN A 88 -25.48 0.95 12.05
CA ASN A 88 -26.06 2.31 11.93
C ASN A 88 -25.87 2.94 10.53
N MET A 89 -25.14 2.30 9.63
CA MET A 89 -24.94 2.70 8.23
C MET A 89 -24.98 1.46 7.32
N PRO A 90 -26.12 0.74 7.26
CA PRO A 90 -26.19 -0.60 6.67
C PRO A 90 -26.05 -0.61 5.15
N ASP A 91 -26.31 0.52 4.50
CA ASP A 91 -26.23 0.72 3.05
C ASP A 91 -24.95 1.47 2.64
N GLU A 92 -24.04 1.73 3.59
CA GLU A 92 -22.81 2.46 3.36
C GLU A 92 -21.60 1.57 3.62
N PRO A 93 -20.83 1.20 2.58
CA PRO A 93 -19.57 0.52 2.81
C PRO A 93 -18.62 1.51 3.50
N LEU A 94 -17.95 1.06 4.56
CA LEU A 94 -16.96 1.87 5.26
C LEU A 94 -15.56 1.59 4.75
N ILE A 95 -15.28 0.31 4.52
CA ILE A 95 -14.05 -0.19 3.92
C ILE A 95 -14.45 -1.22 2.91
N PHE A 96 -13.83 -1.22 1.74
CA PHE A 96 -13.89 -2.37 0.85
C PHE A 96 -12.50 -2.87 0.50
N VAL A 97 -12.46 -4.15 0.14
CA VAL A 97 -11.27 -4.95 -0.03
C VAL A 97 -11.43 -5.79 -1.29
N GLU A 98 -10.57 -5.55 -2.27
CA GLU A 98 -10.48 -6.34 -3.49
C GLU A 98 -9.33 -7.35 -3.42
N VAL A 99 -9.61 -8.58 -3.84
CA VAL A 99 -8.71 -9.72 -3.75
C VAL A 99 -8.67 -10.46 -5.07
N ALA A 100 -7.46 -10.71 -5.58
CA ALA A 100 -7.22 -11.59 -6.72
C ALA A 100 -6.81 -12.99 -6.23
N LEU A 101 -7.40 -14.02 -6.82
CA LEU A 101 -7.06 -15.42 -6.56
C LEU A 101 -6.08 -15.90 -7.62
N VAL A 102 -4.83 -16.12 -7.23
CA VAL A 102 -3.71 -16.40 -8.14
C VAL A 102 -2.83 -17.53 -7.63
N ASN A 103 -1.84 -17.91 -8.43
CA ASN A 103 -0.78 -18.85 -8.04
C ASN A 103 0.51 -18.07 -7.76
N GLY A 104 1.00 -18.14 -6.52
CA GLY A 104 2.15 -17.39 -6.05
C GLY A 104 1.86 -15.92 -5.73
N ILE A 105 2.86 -15.23 -5.17
CA ILE A 105 2.73 -13.83 -4.78
C ILE A 105 2.89 -12.92 -6.00
N ALA A 106 1.84 -12.16 -6.34
CA ALA A 106 1.89 -11.19 -7.44
C ALA A 106 2.83 -10.02 -7.15
N GLU A 107 3.49 -9.52 -8.19
CA GLU A 107 4.47 -8.42 -8.11
C GLU A 107 4.10 -7.19 -8.94
N ASN A 108 3.21 -7.34 -9.92
CA ASN A 108 2.79 -6.27 -10.81
C ASN A 108 1.26 -6.13 -10.82
N VAL A 109 0.77 -4.90 -10.65
CA VAL A 109 -0.65 -4.63 -10.53
C VAL A 109 -1.35 -4.54 -11.89
N GLN A 110 -0.64 -4.11 -12.93
CA GLN A 110 -1.18 -4.12 -14.29
C GLN A 110 -1.56 -5.53 -14.72
N THR A 111 -0.78 -6.55 -14.36
CA THR A 111 -1.14 -7.96 -14.62
C THR A 111 -2.43 -8.39 -13.90
N LEU A 112 -2.73 -7.86 -12.71
CA LEU A 112 -3.96 -8.18 -11.99
C LEU A 112 -5.19 -7.46 -12.54
N LEU A 113 -4.98 -6.27 -13.10
CA LEU A 113 -6.01 -5.40 -13.66
C LEU A 113 -6.21 -5.60 -15.17
N ASP A 114 -5.43 -6.47 -15.82
CA ASP A 114 -5.58 -6.78 -17.25
C ASP A 114 -6.91 -7.48 -17.53
N GLU A 115 -7.85 -6.71 -18.08
CA GLU A 115 -9.19 -7.20 -18.46
C GLU A 115 -9.16 -8.23 -19.60
N SER A 116 -8.06 -8.29 -20.36
CA SER A 116 -7.88 -9.25 -21.46
C SER A 116 -7.30 -10.59 -21.01
N ALA A 117 -6.78 -10.66 -19.77
CA ALA A 117 -6.20 -11.87 -19.22
C ALA A 117 -7.26 -12.97 -19.07
N PRO A 118 -6.93 -14.24 -19.37
CA PRO A 118 -7.82 -15.36 -19.09
C PRO A 118 -8.15 -15.44 -17.60
N ARG A 119 -9.43 -15.65 -17.29
CA ARG A 119 -9.88 -15.82 -15.90
C ARG A 119 -9.29 -17.09 -15.31
N GLY A 120 -8.77 -16.98 -14.10
CA GLY A 120 -8.26 -18.13 -13.35
C GLY A 120 -9.38 -19.06 -12.87
N ASP A 121 -9.03 -20.30 -12.52
CA ASP A 121 -9.91 -21.19 -11.76
C ASP A 121 -9.66 -20.97 -10.25
N PRO A 122 -10.63 -20.44 -9.48
CA PRO A 122 -10.51 -20.22 -8.04
C PRO A 122 -10.15 -21.49 -7.26
N ALA A 123 -10.56 -22.67 -7.75
CA ALA A 123 -10.29 -23.95 -7.10
C ALA A 123 -8.82 -24.37 -7.21
N THR A 124 -8.06 -23.77 -8.12
CA THR A 124 -6.63 -24.06 -8.33
C THR A 124 -5.71 -23.08 -7.61
N ALA A 125 -6.20 -21.89 -7.28
CA ALA A 125 -5.43 -20.83 -6.64
C ALA A 125 -4.85 -21.26 -5.28
N ASP A 126 -3.60 -20.88 -5.02
CA ASP A 126 -2.91 -21.09 -3.74
C ASP A 126 -2.70 -19.80 -2.94
N THR A 127 -2.91 -18.64 -3.58
CA THR A 127 -2.59 -17.33 -3.04
C THR A 127 -3.73 -16.33 -3.25
N ALA A 128 -4.08 -15.62 -2.18
CA ALA A 128 -4.98 -14.46 -2.21
C ALA A 128 -4.16 -13.17 -2.15
N ILE A 129 -4.29 -12.34 -3.20
CA ILE A 129 -3.62 -11.05 -3.31
C ILE A 129 -4.60 -9.90 -3.06
N PHE A 130 -4.44 -9.23 -1.93
CA PHE A 130 -5.17 -8.00 -1.60
C PHE A 130 -4.55 -6.81 -2.35
N TYR A 131 -5.15 -6.42 -3.48
CA TYR A 131 -4.58 -5.38 -4.36
C TYR A 131 -5.27 -4.02 -4.24
N SER A 132 -6.47 -3.96 -3.64
CA SER A 132 -7.11 -2.69 -3.27
C SER A 132 -7.76 -2.79 -1.89
N ILE A 133 -7.48 -1.81 -1.03
CA ILE A 133 -8.13 -1.63 0.27
C ILE A 133 -8.44 -0.14 0.40
N SER A 134 -9.71 0.20 0.34
CA SER A 134 -10.17 1.59 0.23
C SER A 134 -11.07 1.93 1.42
N ASN A 135 -10.79 3.07 2.07
CA ASN A 135 -11.71 3.67 3.04
C ASN A 135 -12.69 4.56 2.29
N CYS A 136 -13.96 4.18 2.29
CA CYS A 136 -15.03 4.86 1.55
C CYS A 136 -15.40 6.22 2.14
N GLN A 137 -15.08 6.45 3.42
CA GLN A 137 -15.61 7.57 4.19
C GLN A 137 -14.48 8.51 4.63
N PRO A 138 -14.24 9.63 3.91
CA PRO A 138 -13.21 10.61 4.28
C PRO A 138 -13.37 11.14 5.70
N GLY A 139 -14.62 11.25 6.17
CA GLY A 139 -14.97 11.62 7.54
C GLY A 139 -14.54 10.62 8.61
N LEU A 140 -14.23 9.38 8.23
CA LEU A 140 -13.70 8.34 9.12
C LEU A 140 -12.17 8.22 9.01
N ALA A 141 -11.49 9.13 8.30
CA ALA A 141 -10.02 9.15 8.27
C ALA A 141 -9.44 9.28 9.69
N GLY A 142 -8.56 8.33 10.06
CA GLY A 142 -7.97 8.25 11.40
C GLY A 142 -8.82 7.52 12.45
N VAL A 143 -10.07 7.14 12.11
CA VAL A 143 -10.84 6.20 12.94
C VAL A 143 -10.26 4.80 12.74
N SER A 144 -9.89 4.15 13.83
CA SER A 144 -9.37 2.79 13.82
C SER A 144 -10.51 1.80 13.84
N PHE A 145 -10.80 1.18 12.71
CA PHE A 145 -11.77 0.07 12.59
C PHE A 145 -11.22 -1.26 13.11
N GLY A 146 -10.44 -1.21 14.19
CA GLY A 146 -9.73 -2.34 14.77
C GLY A 146 -8.57 -2.87 13.93
N ASN A 147 -7.75 -3.70 14.58
CA ASN A 147 -6.48 -4.14 14.05
C ASN A 147 -6.52 -5.56 13.48
N PHE A 148 -7.62 -6.02 12.86
CA PHE A 148 -7.69 -7.38 12.31
C PHE A 148 -8.66 -7.51 11.12
N LEU A 149 -8.88 -6.40 10.38
CA LEU A 149 -9.79 -6.39 9.23
C LEU A 149 -9.37 -7.44 8.20
N ILE A 150 -8.07 -7.45 7.86
CA ILE A 150 -7.53 -8.38 6.87
C ILE A 150 -7.51 -9.82 7.41
N LYS A 151 -7.35 -10.02 8.72
CA LYS A 151 -7.49 -11.35 9.35
C LYS A 151 -8.90 -11.91 9.14
N ARG A 152 -9.95 -11.09 9.28
CA ARG A 152 -11.35 -11.54 9.03
C ARG A 152 -11.54 -11.98 7.58
N VAL A 153 -11.11 -11.17 6.61
CA VAL A 153 -11.20 -11.51 5.18
C VAL A 153 -10.38 -12.75 4.84
N ALA A 154 -9.13 -12.84 5.32
CA ALA A 154 -8.27 -13.99 5.09
C ALA A 154 -8.85 -15.29 5.72
N SER A 155 -9.50 -15.19 6.88
CA SER A 155 -10.15 -16.34 7.52
C SER A 155 -11.36 -16.82 6.71
N GLU A 156 -12.20 -15.91 6.23
CA GLU A 156 -13.34 -16.21 5.34
C GLU A 156 -12.87 -16.89 4.03
N LEU A 157 -11.81 -16.37 3.43
CA LEU A 157 -11.20 -16.97 2.23
C LEU A 157 -10.61 -18.35 2.51
N SER A 158 -9.91 -18.53 3.64
CA SER A 158 -9.33 -19.82 4.02
C SER A 158 -10.39 -20.90 4.27
N GLN A 159 -11.55 -20.52 4.82
CA GLN A 159 -12.67 -21.43 5.05
C GLN A 159 -13.38 -21.82 3.74
N SER A 160 -13.60 -20.84 2.85
CA SER A 160 -14.31 -21.06 1.58
C SER A 160 -13.46 -21.69 0.48
N LEU A 161 -12.14 -21.48 0.51
CA LEU A 161 -11.18 -21.99 -0.48
C LEU A 161 -9.99 -22.66 0.23
N PRO A 162 -10.11 -23.94 0.63
CA PRO A 162 -9.11 -24.62 1.45
C PRO A 162 -7.72 -24.78 0.82
N ARG A 163 -7.58 -24.55 -0.49
CA ARG A 163 -6.28 -24.56 -1.18
C ARG A 163 -5.47 -23.29 -0.97
N LEU A 164 -6.10 -22.19 -0.57
CA LEU A 164 -5.40 -20.94 -0.28
C LEU A 164 -4.51 -21.10 0.95
N LYS A 165 -3.20 -20.96 0.75
CA LYS A 165 -2.18 -21.07 1.80
C LYS A 165 -1.49 -19.75 2.05
N THR A 166 -1.48 -18.86 1.07
CA THR A 166 -0.76 -17.60 1.11
C THR A 166 -1.74 -16.43 1.04
N PHE A 167 -1.59 -15.46 1.94
CA PHE A 167 -2.37 -14.24 1.98
C PHE A 167 -1.38 -13.07 1.96
N ALA A 168 -1.30 -12.37 0.84
CA ALA A 168 -0.36 -11.26 0.67
C ALA A 168 -1.06 -10.06 0.03
N THR A 169 -0.56 -8.87 0.25
CA THR A 169 -1.07 -7.67 -0.43
C THR A 169 -0.21 -7.36 -1.65
N LEU A 170 -0.68 -6.52 -2.54
CA LEU A 170 0.15 -5.77 -3.47
C LEU A 170 -0.17 -4.30 -3.26
N SER A 171 0.61 -3.63 -2.40
CA SER A 171 0.27 -2.33 -1.83
C SER A 171 1.14 -1.21 -2.42
N PRO A 172 0.60 0.02 -2.57
CA PRO A 172 1.38 1.19 -2.98
C PRO A 172 2.28 1.70 -1.83
N ILE A 173 3.24 2.57 -2.16
CA ILE A 173 4.19 3.18 -1.22
C ILE A 173 4.14 4.72 -1.34
N PRO A 174 3.00 5.36 -1.00
CA PRO A 174 2.68 6.73 -1.41
C PRO A 174 3.64 7.82 -0.91
N GLY A 175 4.42 7.55 0.13
CA GLY A 175 5.34 8.53 0.72
C GLY A 175 6.79 8.44 0.22
N PHE A 176 7.16 7.42 -0.55
CA PHE A 176 8.57 7.12 -0.84
C PHE A 176 9.26 8.22 -1.64
N SER A 177 8.70 8.66 -2.77
CA SER A 177 9.34 9.68 -3.60
C SER A 177 9.58 10.99 -2.85
N ARG A 178 8.65 11.38 -1.97
CA ARG A 178 8.81 12.58 -1.13
C ARG A 178 9.91 12.40 -0.10
N TRP A 179 9.93 11.24 0.55
CA TRP A 179 10.97 10.89 1.52
C TRP A 179 12.36 10.89 0.88
N LEU A 180 12.50 10.25 -0.29
CA LEU A 180 13.76 10.19 -1.03
C LEU A 180 14.27 11.58 -1.40
N LYS A 181 13.39 12.47 -1.89
CA LYS A 181 13.75 13.87 -2.17
C LYS A 181 14.26 14.61 -0.93
N SER A 182 13.66 14.39 0.24
CA SER A 182 14.15 14.97 1.51
C SER A 182 15.54 14.44 1.84
N ARG A 183 15.74 13.12 1.73
CA ARG A 183 17.02 12.48 2.02
C ARG A 183 18.15 12.94 1.11
N LEU A 184 17.90 13.08 -0.20
CA LEU A 184 18.87 13.62 -1.15
C LEU A 184 19.22 15.08 -0.83
N ALA A 185 18.25 15.90 -0.41
CA ALA A 185 18.51 17.28 -0.01
C ALA A 185 19.31 17.39 1.30
N GLU A 186 19.00 16.55 2.29
CA GLU A 186 19.75 16.44 3.55
C GLU A 186 21.19 15.97 3.29
N HIS A 187 21.36 14.94 2.45
CA HIS A 187 22.66 14.41 2.06
C HIS A 187 23.54 15.48 1.40
N ALA A 188 22.99 16.17 0.38
CA ALA A 188 23.67 17.25 -0.32
C ALA A 188 24.07 18.43 0.60
N ALA A 189 23.31 18.70 1.67
CA ALA A 189 23.61 19.75 2.63
C ALA A 189 24.65 19.33 3.69
N SER A 190 24.72 18.04 4.02
CA SER A 190 25.60 17.50 5.08
C SER A 190 27.04 17.25 4.64
N GLY A 191 27.32 17.21 3.33
CA GLY A 191 28.67 17.25 2.78
C GLY A 191 29.60 16.08 3.11
N GLU A 192 29.05 14.90 3.50
CA GLU A 192 29.67 13.54 3.61
C GLU A 192 29.25 12.75 4.87
N GLU A 193 28.58 13.35 5.87
CA GLU A 193 28.29 12.65 7.15
C GLU A 193 27.08 11.68 7.14
N HIS A 194 26.32 11.60 6.05
CA HIS A 194 25.20 10.66 5.91
C HIS A 194 25.42 9.70 4.73
N GLU A 195 25.87 8.47 4.99
CA GLU A 195 26.02 7.43 3.96
C GLU A 195 24.65 7.02 3.37
N LEU A 196 24.19 7.74 2.35
CA LEU A 196 22.98 7.40 1.59
C LEU A 196 23.28 6.31 0.55
N PHE A 197 24.49 6.36 -0.01
CA PHE A 197 25.02 5.44 -1.01
C PHE A 197 26.20 4.66 -0.43
N ASP A 198 26.32 3.39 -0.79
CA ASP A 198 27.57 2.66 -0.56
C ASP A 198 28.67 3.14 -1.54
N GLU A 199 29.93 2.74 -1.30
CA GLU A 199 31.07 3.13 -2.14
C GLU A 199 30.91 2.72 -3.61
N SER A 200 30.32 1.53 -3.86
CA SER A 200 30.09 1.02 -5.21
C SER A 200 28.98 1.78 -5.94
N GLU A 201 27.92 2.16 -5.24
CA GLU A 201 26.82 2.97 -5.76
C GLU A 201 27.26 4.41 -6.01
N ALA A 202 28.01 5.01 -5.07
CA ALA A 202 28.55 6.35 -5.21
C ALA A 202 29.47 6.45 -6.43
N GLN A 203 30.39 5.49 -6.61
CA GLN A 203 31.26 5.44 -7.78
C GLN A 203 30.47 5.29 -9.08
N TRP A 204 29.50 4.36 -9.11
CA TRP A 204 28.67 4.13 -10.30
C TRP A 204 27.86 5.38 -10.70
N LEU A 205 27.30 6.09 -9.72
CA LEU A 205 26.57 7.34 -9.96
C LEU A 205 27.50 8.46 -10.43
N ALA A 206 28.72 8.55 -9.88
CA ALA A 206 29.72 9.53 -10.30
C ALA A 206 30.21 9.28 -11.75
N ASP A 207 30.37 8.02 -12.16
CA ASP A 207 30.74 7.66 -13.53
C ASP A 207 29.66 8.09 -14.56
N LEU A 208 28.38 8.09 -14.16
CA LEU A 208 27.24 8.54 -14.98
C LEU A 208 27.02 10.06 -14.95
N ASP A 209 27.61 10.77 -13.99
CA ASP A 209 27.56 12.23 -13.87
C ASP A 209 28.91 12.84 -13.45
N PRO A 210 29.95 12.82 -14.33
CA PRO A 210 31.29 13.28 -13.94
C PRO A 210 31.37 14.75 -13.53
N GLN A 211 30.34 15.54 -13.83
CA GLN A 211 30.25 16.97 -13.55
C GLN A 211 29.23 17.30 -12.43
N GLY A 212 28.52 16.29 -11.92
CA GLY A 212 27.48 16.44 -10.90
C GLY A 212 27.82 15.70 -9.61
N SER A 213 26.79 15.45 -8.80
CA SER A 213 26.88 14.62 -7.59
C SER A 213 26.14 13.30 -7.78
N ALA A 214 26.40 12.34 -6.90
CA ALA A 214 25.63 11.09 -6.86
C ALA A 214 24.12 11.36 -6.72
N ASP A 215 23.74 12.40 -5.95
CA ASP A 215 22.34 12.82 -5.80
C ASP A 215 21.73 13.32 -7.11
N SER A 216 22.44 14.18 -7.86
CA SER A 216 21.95 14.70 -9.14
C SER A 216 21.87 13.60 -10.19
N ALA A 217 22.83 12.68 -10.21
CA ALA A 217 22.83 11.52 -11.07
C ALA A 217 21.58 10.66 -10.82
N LEU A 218 21.31 10.31 -9.55
CA LEU A 218 20.13 9.51 -9.20
C LEU A 218 18.83 10.23 -9.58
N GLN A 219 18.73 11.54 -9.32
CA GLN A 219 17.54 12.31 -9.67
C GLN A 219 17.27 12.33 -11.18
N ARG A 220 18.32 12.48 -12.01
CA ARG A 220 18.20 12.40 -13.47
C ARG A 220 17.76 11.02 -13.92
N LEU A 221 18.39 9.96 -13.40
CA LEU A 221 18.01 8.58 -13.72
C LEU A 221 16.54 8.29 -13.37
N ILE A 222 16.05 8.73 -12.21
CA ILE A 222 14.64 8.58 -11.84
C ILE A 222 13.72 9.36 -12.79
N ALA A 223 14.11 10.56 -13.21
CA ALA A 223 13.33 11.37 -14.15
C ALA A 223 13.27 10.74 -15.55
N ASP A 224 14.35 10.07 -15.95
CA ASP A 224 14.46 9.37 -17.24
C ASP A 224 13.84 7.96 -17.21
N ALA A 225 13.64 7.37 -16.03
CA ALA A 225 13.11 6.01 -15.85
C ALA A 225 11.78 5.71 -16.59
N PRO A 226 10.81 6.63 -16.69
CA PRO A 226 9.60 6.44 -17.50
C PRO A 226 9.87 6.34 -19.01
N LEU A 227 11.03 6.79 -19.49
CA LEU A 227 11.45 6.78 -20.90
C LEU A 227 12.20 5.50 -21.29
N TRP A 228 12.48 4.61 -20.34
CA TRP A 228 13.12 3.31 -20.58
C TRP A 228 12.12 2.34 -21.21
N ALA A 229 11.70 2.65 -22.44
CA ALA A 229 10.80 1.81 -23.21
C ALA A 229 11.51 0.52 -23.63
N HIS A 230 10.78 -0.58 -23.48
CA HIS A 230 11.11 -1.97 -23.84
C HIS A 230 12.16 -2.16 -24.94
N GLY A 231 13.29 -2.79 -24.58
CA GLY A 231 14.11 -3.57 -25.53
C GLY A 231 15.49 -3.03 -25.91
N ALA A 232 15.99 -1.95 -25.28
CA ALA A 232 17.39 -1.57 -25.45
C ALA A 232 18.28 -2.35 -24.46
N GLU A 233 19.18 -3.21 -24.95
CA GLU A 233 20.11 -4.00 -24.12
C GLU A 233 20.95 -3.13 -23.17
N GLU A 234 21.31 -1.91 -23.59
CA GLU A 234 22.05 -0.92 -22.79
C GLU A 234 21.22 -0.34 -21.63
N ALA A 235 19.89 -0.24 -21.78
CA ALA A 235 19.01 0.20 -20.71
C ALA A 235 18.87 -0.86 -19.60
N SER A 236 19.08 -2.14 -19.92
CA SER A 236 18.87 -3.25 -18.97
C SER A 236 19.83 -3.19 -17.78
N GLY A 237 21.11 -2.86 -18.00
CA GLY A 237 22.11 -2.81 -16.91
C GLY A 237 21.93 -1.60 -15.99
N VAL A 238 21.59 -0.44 -16.57
CA VAL A 238 21.30 0.79 -15.82
C VAL A 238 20.00 0.66 -15.04
N GLU A 239 18.96 0.09 -15.65
CA GLU A 239 17.67 -0.16 -15.00
C GLU A 239 17.81 -1.12 -13.82
N GLU A 240 18.53 -2.24 -13.99
CA GLU A 240 18.74 -3.21 -12.93
C GLU A 240 19.50 -2.58 -11.75
N ARG A 241 20.56 -1.81 -12.03
CA ARG A 241 21.34 -1.14 -10.98
C ARG A 241 20.53 -0.04 -10.29
N LEU A 242 19.78 0.77 -11.03
CA LEU A 242 18.87 1.76 -10.43
C LEU A 242 17.83 1.08 -9.54
N GLY A 243 17.20 0.01 -10.03
CA GLY A 243 16.21 -0.75 -9.28
C GLY A 243 16.78 -1.31 -7.98
N SER A 244 18.02 -1.83 -8.00
CA SER A 244 18.72 -2.29 -6.80
C SER A 244 18.90 -1.18 -5.76
N ILE A 245 19.42 -0.01 -6.17
CA ILE A 245 19.63 1.15 -5.29
C ILE A 245 18.30 1.60 -4.69
N LEU A 246 17.26 1.76 -5.53
CA LEU A 246 15.95 2.24 -5.09
C LEU A 246 15.24 1.25 -4.17
N MET A 247 15.33 -0.06 -4.43
CA MET A 247 14.78 -1.08 -3.54
C MET A 247 15.49 -1.12 -2.19
N ARG A 248 16.82 -0.91 -2.15
CA ARG A 248 17.59 -0.77 -0.89
C ARG A 248 17.11 0.44 -0.10
N LEU A 249 17.06 1.62 -0.71
CA LEU A 249 16.55 2.84 -0.08
C LEU A 249 15.09 2.71 0.36
N CYS A 250 14.26 2.07 -0.45
CA CYS A 250 12.87 1.77 -0.12
C CYS A 250 12.75 0.83 1.08
N SER A 251 13.64 -0.17 1.19
CA SER A 251 13.68 -1.06 2.36
C SER A 251 14.00 -0.32 3.65
N GLN A 252 14.90 0.68 3.61
CA GLN A 252 15.17 1.56 4.74
C GLN A 252 13.95 2.39 5.10
N TYR A 253 13.27 2.98 4.11
CA TYR A 253 12.05 3.75 4.31
C TYR A 253 10.93 2.94 4.98
N LEU A 254 10.62 1.75 4.43
CA LEU A 254 9.56 0.86 4.91
C LEU A 254 9.85 0.25 6.28
N THR A 255 11.11 0.20 6.70
CA THR A 255 11.52 -0.33 8.01
C THR A 255 11.87 0.77 9.03
N SER A 256 11.74 2.04 8.64
CA SER A 256 11.93 3.19 9.52
C SER A 256 10.64 3.58 10.25
N THR A 257 10.81 4.15 11.44
CA THR A 257 9.70 4.67 12.25
C THR A 257 9.88 6.14 12.61
N THR A 258 8.79 6.84 12.85
CA THR A 258 8.79 8.17 13.48
C THR A 258 9.51 8.16 14.81
N GLU A 259 10.13 9.29 15.14
CA GLU A 259 10.73 9.52 16.46
C GLU A 259 9.64 9.73 17.53
N GLY A 260 10.03 9.60 18.81
CA GLY A 260 9.16 9.80 19.97
C GLY A 260 8.70 8.52 20.65
N THR A 261 7.78 8.67 21.61
CA THR A 261 7.33 7.58 22.51
C THR A 261 6.45 6.53 21.80
N ARG A 262 5.74 6.92 20.74
CA ARG A 262 4.93 6.00 19.91
C ARG A 262 5.53 5.91 18.51
N LYS A 263 6.41 4.94 18.32
CA LYS A 263 7.02 4.62 17.03
C LYS A 263 5.94 4.16 16.03
N ARG A 264 5.84 4.83 14.89
CA ARG A 264 4.97 4.44 13.77
C ARG A 264 5.79 4.36 12.51
N ALA A 265 5.53 3.37 11.66
CA ALA A 265 6.13 3.32 10.32
C ALA A 265 5.92 4.65 9.59
N LEU A 266 6.95 5.12 8.89
CA LEU A 266 6.91 6.40 8.17
C LEU A 266 5.88 6.38 7.05
N ASP A 267 5.75 5.24 6.36
CA ASP A 267 4.74 5.06 5.33
C ASP A 267 3.37 4.75 5.94
N PRO A 268 2.30 5.46 5.56
CA PRO A 268 0.96 5.24 6.12
C PRO A 268 0.36 3.88 5.76
N VAL A 269 0.69 3.33 4.59
CA VAL A 269 0.21 2.02 4.14
C VAL A 269 0.96 0.91 4.89
N ALA A 270 2.27 1.06 5.10
CA ALA A 270 3.04 0.22 6.02
C ALA A 270 2.46 0.25 7.43
N HIS A 271 2.16 1.45 7.95
CA HIS A 271 1.58 1.59 9.27
C HIS A 271 0.26 0.82 9.40
N PHE A 272 -0.60 0.86 8.37
CA PHE A 272 -1.85 0.11 8.32
C PHE A 272 -1.62 -1.40 8.35
N HIS A 273 -0.79 -1.94 7.45
CA HIS A 273 -0.57 -3.38 7.34
C HIS A 273 0.16 -3.97 8.55
N LEU A 274 1.20 -3.28 9.04
CA LEU A 274 1.93 -3.69 10.25
C LEU A 274 1.02 -3.63 11.48
N SER A 275 0.14 -2.62 11.56
CA SER A 275 -0.89 -2.57 12.61
C SER A 275 -1.87 -3.75 12.54
N ASN A 276 -2.11 -4.33 11.36
CA ASN A 276 -2.96 -5.51 11.20
C ASN A 276 -2.17 -6.84 11.32
N GLY A 277 -0.90 -6.80 11.76
CA GLY A 277 -0.08 -7.99 12.02
C GLY A 277 0.60 -8.59 10.78
N ALA A 278 0.63 -7.86 9.67
CA ALA A 278 1.41 -8.27 8.51
C ALA A 278 2.93 -8.12 8.76
N ARG A 279 3.73 -8.72 7.88
CA ARG A 279 5.17 -8.44 7.77
C ARG A 279 5.47 -7.87 6.38
N VAL A 280 6.53 -7.06 6.27
CA VAL A 280 7.05 -6.63 4.96
C VAL A 280 7.68 -7.84 4.27
N GLU A 281 7.09 -8.31 3.16
CA GLU A 281 7.49 -9.56 2.52
C GLU A 281 8.49 -9.34 1.38
N ARG A 282 8.15 -8.47 0.44
CA ARG A 282 8.91 -8.23 -0.78
C ARG A 282 8.66 -6.83 -1.31
N ILE A 283 9.69 -6.17 -1.81
CA ILE A 283 9.59 -4.92 -2.56
C ILE A 283 9.67 -5.30 -4.04
N ASN A 284 8.73 -4.76 -4.84
CA ASN A 284 8.57 -5.10 -6.24
C ASN A 284 8.98 -3.89 -7.08
N TRP A 285 10.10 -4.00 -7.78
CA TRP A 285 10.52 -3.02 -8.79
C TRP A 285 9.51 -2.98 -9.93
N TYR A 286 9.08 -1.78 -10.34
CA TYR A 286 8.09 -1.59 -11.42
C TYR A 286 6.79 -2.38 -11.23
N GLY A 287 6.37 -2.53 -9.98
CA GLY A 287 5.09 -3.15 -9.63
C GLY A 287 3.87 -2.32 -10.05
N ASP A 288 4.01 -1.00 -10.15
CA ASP A 288 2.99 -0.09 -10.70
C ASP A 288 3.59 0.91 -11.68
N ARG A 289 3.40 0.67 -12.98
CA ARG A 289 3.89 1.54 -14.06
C ARG A 289 2.95 2.70 -14.39
N SER A 290 1.85 2.84 -13.67
CA SER A 290 0.96 3.99 -13.85
C SER A 290 1.71 5.29 -13.52
N ARG A 291 1.25 6.41 -14.08
CA ARG A 291 1.76 7.74 -13.74
C ARG A 291 1.77 7.96 -12.23
N ARG A 292 0.70 7.54 -11.54
CA ARG A 292 0.57 7.64 -10.09
C ARG A 292 1.63 6.82 -9.37
N GLY A 293 1.87 5.57 -9.77
CA GLY A 293 2.90 4.70 -9.18
C GLY A 293 4.31 5.28 -9.35
N LEU A 294 4.61 5.80 -10.54
CA LEU A 294 5.88 6.49 -10.82
C LEU A 294 6.06 7.74 -9.95
N GLU A 295 5.03 8.59 -9.83
CA GLU A 295 5.07 9.80 -9.01
C GLU A 295 5.24 9.49 -7.51
N GLN A 296 4.55 8.46 -7.01
CA GLN A 296 4.50 8.13 -5.59
C GLN A 296 5.72 7.38 -5.06
N SER A 297 6.22 6.42 -5.84
CA SER A 297 7.22 5.46 -5.37
C SER A 297 8.17 4.98 -6.46
N THR A 298 8.38 5.79 -7.51
CA THR A 298 9.19 5.43 -8.68
C THR A 298 8.78 4.06 -9.27
N GLY A 299 7.48 3.77 -9.26
CA GLY A 299 6.89 2.53 -9.76
C GLY A 299 6.99 1.33 -8.83
N MET A 300 7.58 1.47 -7.65
CA MET A 300 7.69 0.36 -6.69
C MET A 300 6.37 0.09 -5.96
N MET A 301 6.09 -1.19 -5.75
CA MET A 301 5.05 -1.66 -4.84
C MET A 301 5.65 -2.58 -3.78
N VAL A 302 4.86 -2.93 -2.77
CA VAL A 302 5.30 -3.83 -1.69
C VAL A 302 4.26 -4.90 -1.42
N ASN A 303 4.71 -6.13 -1.22
CA ASN A 303 3.87 -7.19 -0.66
C ASN A 303 3.97 -7.19 0.87
N TYR A 304 2.84 -7.11 1.55
CA TYR A 304 2.74 -7.44 2.98
C TYR A 304 2.14 -8.84 3.15
N LEU A 305 2.83 -9.73 3.85
CA LEU A 305 2.35 -11.10 4.07
C LEU A 305 1.59 -11.20 5.39
N TYR A 306 0.40 -11.78 5.32
CA TYR A 306 -0.46 -12.15 6.45
C TYR A 306 -0.38 -13.65 6.72
N LYS A 307 0.58 -14.06 7.56
CA LYS A 307 0.61 -15.43 8.07
C LYS A 307 -0.34 -15.55 9.25
N LEU A 308 -1.49 -16.21 9.05
CA LEU A 308 -2.60 -16.26 10.02
C LEU A 308 -2.16 -16.59 11.45
N SER A 309 -1.21 -17.52 11.63
CA SER A 309 -0.68 -17.92 12.93
C SER A 309 0.28 -16.91 13.60
N ASP A 310 0.83 -15.96 12.84
CA ASP A 310 1.77 -14.96 13.35
C ASP A 310 1.13 -13.57 13.53
N ILE A 311 -0.11 -13.36 13.07
CA ILE A 311 -0.77 -12.04 13.02
C ILE A 311 -0.80 -11.35 14.38
N GLU A 312 -1.25 -12.04 15.44
CA GLU A 312 -1.36 -11.45 16.79
C GLU A 312 0.01 -11.08 17.35
N LYS A 313 0.98 -11.99 17.24
CA LYS A 313 2.36 -11.76 17.67
C LYS A 313 3.02 -10.57 16.94
N ASN A 314 2.80 -10.46 15.63
CA ASN A 314 3.34 -9.35 14.84
C ASN A 314 2.66 -8.03 15.21
N HIS A 315 1.34 -8.08 15.41
CA HIS A 315 0.54 -6.93 15.85
C HIS A 315 1.05 -6.37 17.18
N GLU A 316 1.20 -7.23 18.19
CA GLU A 316 1.71 -6.85 19.52
C GLU A 316 3.12 -6.26 19.42
N ALA A 317 4.03 -6.95 18.71
CA ALA A 317 5.40 -6.46 18.52
C ALA A 317 5.44 -5.04 17.94
N TYR A 318 4.57 -4.76 16.96
CA TYR A 318 4.50 -3.45 16.32
C TYR A 318 3.80 -2.40 17.21
N LYS A 319 2.66 -2.71 17.84
CA LYS A 319 1.92 -1.75 18.67
C LYS A 319 2.66 -1.37 19.94
N ASP A 320 3.35 -2.32 20.57
CA ASP A 320 3.97 -2.10 21.88
C ASP A 320 5.35 -1.45 21.77
N SER A 321 6.15 -1.90 20.80
CA SER A 321 7.56 -1.50 20.68
C SER A 321 7.92 -0.79 19.39
N GLY A 322 7.00 -0.71 18.43
CA GLY A 322 7.27 -0.23 17.07
C GLY A 322 8.11 -1.19 16.24
N ARG A 323 8.28 -2.45 16.68
CA ARG A 323 9.13 -3.43 16.00
C ARG A 323 8.48 -3.87 14.68
N ILE A 324 9.09 -3.48 13.57
CA ILE A 324 8.67 -3.87 12.22
C ILE A 324 9.21 -5.26 11.91
N ILE A 325 8.31 -6.17 11.50
CA ILE A 325 8.66 -7.51 11.05
C ILE A 325 8.81 -7.50 9.53
N TYR A 326 9.90 -8.06 9.03
CA TYR A 326 10.20 -8.14 7.61
C TYR A 326 10.90 -9.45 7.25
N SER A 327 10.82 -9.85 5.98
CA SER A 327 11.37 -11.10 5.47
C SER A 327 12.91 -11.10 5.37
N SER A 328 13.50 -12.26 5.09
CA SER A 328 14.93 -12.37 4.78
C SER A 328 15.30 -11.62 3.50
N ALA A 329 14.40 -11.53 2.52
CA ALA A 329 14.62 -10.79 1.28
C ALA A 329 14.76 -9.29 1.57
N VAL A 330 13.85 -8.72 2.37
CA VAL A 330 13.95 -7.31 2.81
C VAL A 330 15.20 -7.08 3.67
N ARG A 331 15.56 -8.03 4.54
CA ARG A 331 16.81 -7.96 5.31
C ARG A 331 18.05 -7.93 4.42
N LYS A 332 18.05 -8.66 3.31
CA LYS A 332 19.17 -8.66 2.36
C LYS A 332 19.35 -7.27 1.75
N LEU A 333 18.25 -6.63 1.34
CA LEU A 333 18.28 -5.26 0.82
C LEU A 333 18.91 -4.30 1.84
N LEU A 334 18.52 -4.36 3.11
CA LEU A 334 19.08 -3.51 4.18
C LEU A 334 20.57 -3.70 4.50
N ARG A 335 21.18 -4.81 4.06
CA ARG A 335 22.60 -5.14 4.31
C ARG A 335 23.51 -4.85 3.13
N THR A 336 22.89 -4.56 1.98
CA THR A 336 23.57 -4.02 0.80
C THR A 336 23.77 -2.54 1.09
#